data_AF-A0A1F5KH48-F1
#
_entry.id   AF-A0A1F5KH48-F1
#
_cell.length_a   1.000
_cell.length_b   1.000
_cell.length_c   1.000
_cell.angle_alpha   90.00
_cell.angle_beta   90.00
_cell.angle_gamma   90.00
#
_symmetry.space_group_name_H-M   'P 1'
#
loop_
_entity.id
_entity.type
_entity.pdbx_description
1 polymer ?
#
loop_
_entity_poly.entity_id
_entity_poly.type
_entity_poly.pdbx_seq_one_letter_code
_entity_poly.pdbx_strand_id
1 'polypeptide(L)'
;MTDLKGHLKLKIQKTISALNSLTVTLVLIALIIGWMLGQRDLRLQLDGSRPQITFTHQTPSGSATNIDFKLFWDTWDLVSREYVDKKAIDSTKMFYGAIKGMVEAVGDPYTVFLPPESQKSTKEELGGSFEGVGLQLGFNKEKRLAVIAPLSGTPADKAGIKPGDLILKINTTDSINMSLPDAVNMIRGVKGSQVDLEIYHDGDDKTRVVTLTRDTIIVKSVEYQSKTTPLGKKVGLIKLSRFGEKTSGEWVEAVSMALAGNPAAIVLDLRNNPGGFLDGAVFIGSEFISSGDIVLQENAAGERQGYKVNRVGKLTNIPVIVLINKGSASASEIVAGALQDLKKAKLVGDQSFGKGTIQESQELPGGTGIHITTAKWLTPLGRWIHGTGLTPDVVVVLGDDQTKDAQLDKALELLD
;
A
#
# COMPACT_ATOMS: atom_id res chain seq x y z
N MET A 1 78.31 9.75 -34.27
CA MET A 1 77.39 9.06 -33.35
C MET A 1 78.14 7.95 -32.61
N THR A 2 79.21 8.33 -31.90
CA THR A 2 80.20 7.38 -31.35
C THR A 2 80.32 7.53 -29.83
N ASP A 3 79.23 7.93 -29.17
CA ASP A 3 79.25 8.26 -27.73
C ASP A 3 77.99 7.81 -26.96
N LEU A 4 77.32 6.75 -27.44
CA LEU A 4 76.19 6.14 -26.71
C LEU A 4 76.49 4.72 -26.19
N LYS A 5 77.48 4.03 -26.78
CA LYS A 5 77.86 2.67 -26.37
C LYS A 5 78.78 2.64 -25.13
N GLY A 6 79.56 3.70 -24.89
CA GLY A 6 80.42 3.81 -23.70
C GLY A 6 79.62 4.06 -22.42
N HIS A 7 78.63 4.94 -22.48
CA HIS A 7 77.81 5.29 -21.31
C HIS A 7 76.86 4.19 -20.84
N LEU A 8 76.37 3.33 -21.73
CA LEU A 8 75.47 2.23 -21.36
C LEU A 8 76.21 1.07 -20.67
N LYS A 9 77.45 0.75 -21.10
CA LYS A 9 78.27 -0.31 -20.48
C LYS A 9 78.66 0.02 -19.03
N LEU A 10 78.98 1.28 -18.75
CA LEU A 10 79.35 1.72 -17.39
C LEU A 10 78.17 1.74 -16.41
N LYS A 11 76.94 1.97 -16.89
CA LYS A 11 75.74 1.98 -16.03
C LYS A 11 75.29 0.57 -15.64
N ILE A 12 75.41 -0.40 -16.56
CA ILE A 12 75.05 -1.81 -16.33
C ILE A 12 76.07 -2.49 -15.39
N GLN A 13 77.37 -2.22 -15.55
CA GLN A 13 78.37 -2.77 -14.62
C GLN A 13 78.20 -2.24 -13.19
N LYS A 14 77.81 -0.96 -13.01
CA LYS A 14 77.55 -0.38 -11.68
C LYS A 14 76.23 -0.84 -11.04
N THR A 15 75.23 -1.27 -11.82
CA THR A 15 73.98 -1.82 -11.25
C THR A 15 74.15 -3.28 -10.85
N ILE A 16 74.96 -4.06 -11.58
CA ILE A 16 75.26 -5.45 -11.21
C ILE A 16 76.20 -5.52 -9.99
N SER A 17 77.10 -4.55 -9.79
CA SER A 17 77.96 -4.48 -8.60
C SER A 17 77.29 -3.93 -7.34
N ALA A 18 76.00 -3.56 -7.40
CA ALA A 18 75.21 -3.05 -6.27
C ALA A 18 74.13 -4.03 -5.79
N LEU A 19 74.13 -5.26 -6.30
CA LEU A 19 73.44 -6.36 -5.64
C LEU A 19 74.33 -6.82 -4.48
N ASN A 20 74.09 -6.25 -3.30
CA ASN A 20 74.75 -6.69 -2.07
C ASN A 20 74.59 -8.21 -1.94
N SER A 21 75.67 -8.92 -1.58
CA SER A 21 75.64 -10.37 -1.33
C SER A 21 74.46 -10.76 -0.44
N LEU A 22 74.07 -9.89 0.49
CA LEU A 22 72.90 -10.00 1.36
C LEU A 22 71.56 -10.18 0.62
N THR A 23 71.29 -9.44 -0.46
CA THR A 23 70.02 -9.58 -1.21
C THR A 23 69.98 -10.88 -1.99
N VAL A 24 71.11 -11.32 -2.56
CA VAL A 24 71.22 -12.63 -3.22
C VAL A 24 71.05 -13.76 -2.20
N THR A 25 71.68 -13.63 -1.02
CA THR A 25 71.53 -14.60 0.07
C THR A 25 70.09 -14.66 0.58
N LEU A 26 69.40 -13.53 0.73
CA LEU A 26 67.99 -13.49 1.16
C LEU A 26 67.06 -14.15 0.14
N VAL A 27 67.27 -13.91 -1.16
CA VAL A 27 66.48 -14.55 -2.22
C VAL A 27 66.74 -16.07 -2.25
N LEU A 28 67.99 -16.50 -2.08
CA LEU A 28 68.33 -17.92 -2.00
C LEU A 28 67.74 -18.58 -0.75
N ILE A 29 67.79 -17.92 0.40
CA ILE A 29 67.14 -18.40 1.64
C ILE A 29 65.63 -18.52 1.44
N ALA A 30 64.99 -17.52 0.83
CA ALA A 30 63.55 -17.56 0.54
C ALA A 30 63.18 -18.70 -0.42
N LEU A 31 64.01 -18.97 -1.44
CA LEU A 31 63.81 -20.09 -2.36
C LEU A 31 64.04 -21.44 -1.68
N ILE A 32 65.04 -21.58 -0.82
CA ILE A 32 65.31 -22.81 -0.06
C ILE A 32 64.19 -23.07 0.95
N ILE A 33 63.70 -22.03 1.64
CA ILE A 33 62.55 -22.13 2.54
C ILE A 33 61.30 -22.52 1.74
N GLY A 34 61.04 -21.87 0.60
CA GLY A 34 59.91 -22.21 -0.27
C GLY A 34 59.97 -23.65 -0.79
N TRP A 35 61.15 -24.12 -1.19
CA TRP A 35 61.37 -25.48 -1.64
C TRP A 35 61.26 -26.51 -0.49
N MET A 36 61.79 -26.22 0.70
CA MET A 36 61.61 -27.06 1.90
C MET A 36 60.14 -27.11 2.35
N LEU A 37 59.41 -26.00 2.28
CA LEU A 37 57.98 -25.94 2.56
C LEU A 37 57.14 -26.66 1.49
N GLY A 38 57.62 -26.72 0.24
CA GLY A 38 56.96 -27.45 -0.85
C GLY A 38 57.24 -28.96 -0.85
N GLN A 39 58.40 -29.40 -0.35
CA GLN A 39 58.73 -30.82 -0.22
C GLN A 39 58.20 -31.47 1.07
N ARG A 40 58.02 -30.68 2.13
CA ARG A 40 57.19 -31.10 3.26
C ARG A 40 55.76 -30.96 2.81
N ASP A 41 55.05 -32.07 2.70
CA ASP A 41 53.62 -32.13 2.39
C ASP A 41 52.84 -31.42 3.54
N LEU A 42 52.92 -30.09 3.57
CA LEU A 42 52.31 -29.20 4.55
C LEU A 42 50.84 -29.13 4.19
N ARG A 43 50.14 -30.21 4.51
CA ARG A 43 48.70 -30.20 4.70
C ARG A 43 48.46 -29.28 5.89
N LEU A 44 48.22 -28.00 5.59
CA LEU A 44 47.49 -27.11 6.48
C LEU A 44 46.12 -27.77 6.70
N GLN A 45 46.02 -28.59 7.74
CA GLN A 45 44.75 -28.90 8.37
C GLN A 45 44.25 -27.58 8.97
N LEU A 46 43.47 -26.86 8.18
CA LEU A 46 42.51 -25.88 8.69
C LEU A 46 41.46 -26.67 9.45
N ASP A 47 41.78 -27.01 10.70
CA ASP A 47 40.84 -27.63 11.61
C ASP A 47 39.74 -26.61 11.96
N GLY A 48 38.49 -26.97 11.68
CA GLY A 48 37.32 -26.43 12.39
C GLY A 48 36.77 -25.04 12.06
N SER A 49 37.29 -24.25 11.12
CA SER A 49 36.68 -22.93 10.81
C SER A 49 35.78 -23.01 9.57
N ARG A 50 34.57 -23.55 9.74
CA ARG A 50 33.44 -23.13 8.89
C ARG A 50 33.40 -21.59 8.98
N PRO A 51 33.27 -20.84 7.86
CA PRO A 51 33.05 -19.40 7.96
C PRO A 51 31.82 -19.20 8.84
N GLN A 52 32.05 -18.73 10.07
CA GLN A 52 31.00 -18.23 10.93
C GLN A 52 30.56 -16.94 10.25
N ILE A 53 29.44 -17.00 9.54
CA ILE A 53 28.73 -15.79 9.16
C ILE A 53 28.23 -15.19 10.48
N THR A 54 29.06 -14.36 11.10
CA THR A 54 28.64 -13.59 12.27
C THR A 54 27.71 -12.50 11.74
N PHE A 55 26.41 -12.77 11.79
CA PHE A 55 25.43 -11.70 11.67
C PHE A 55 25.60 -10.80 12.88
N THR A 56 26.24 -9.64 12.69
CA THR A 56 26.26 -8.59 13.71
C THR A 56 24.86 -7.99 13.80
N HIS A 57 23.99 -8.64 14.55
CA HIS A 57 22.70 -8.09 14.92
C HIS A 57 22.95 -7.02 15.97
N GLN A 58 22.94 -5.74 15.57
CA GLN A 58 22.82 -4.67 16.56
C GLN A 58 21.44 -4.79 17.19
N THR A 59 21.42 -5.21 18.46
CA THR A 59 20.20 -5.21 19.26
C THR A 59 19.61 -3.80 19.26
N PRO A 60 18.30 -3.61 19.02
CA PRO A 60 17.68 -2.29 19.10
C PRO A 60 17.99 -1.63 20.45
N SER A 61 18.57 -0.43 20.40
CA SER A 61 18.91 0.32 21.60
C SER A 61 17.64 0.80 22.30
N GLY A 62 17.41 0.28 23.51
CA GLY A 62 16.32 0.72 24.39
C GLY A 62 15.36 -0.41 24.73
N SER A 63 15.35 -0.83 26.00
CA SER A 63 14.32 -1.68 26.63
C SER A 63 14.14 -3.12 26.13
N ALA A 64 14.99 -3.65 25.23
CA ALA A 64 15.09 -5.10 24.98
C ALA A 64 15.75 -5.79 26.19
N THR A 65 14.94 -5.99 27.22
CA THR A 65 15.24 -6.70 28.47
C THR A 65 15.62 -8.16 28.18
N ASN A 66 16.90 -8.51 28.27
CA ASN A 66 17.38 -9.90 28.44
C ASN A 66 16.82 -10.98 27.47
N ILE A 67 16.41 -10.62 26.25
CA ILE A 67 15.92 -11.59 25.25
C ILE A 67 17.12 -12.28 24.59
N ASP A 68 17.21 -13.60 24.75
CA ASP A 68 18.20 -14.42 24.07
C ASP A 68 17.76 -14.76 22.63
N PHE A 69 18.31 -14.04 21.66
CA PHE A 69 18.07 -14.30 20.23
C PHE A 69 18.61 -15.65 19.76
N LYS A 70 19.41 -16.37 20.56
CA LYS A 70 19.80 -17.75 20.24
C LYS A 70 18.57 -18.63 20.05
N LEU A 71 17.52 -18.45 20.86
CA LEU A 71 16.30 -19.23 20.75
C LEU A 71 15.62 -19.06 19.37
N PHE A 72 15.64 -17.85 18.81
CA PHE A 72 15.12 -17.58 17.47
C PHE A 72 15.87 -18.39 16.41
N TRP A 73 17.20 -18.34 16.44
CA TRP A 73 18.05 -19.04 15.46
C TRP A 73 18.01 -20.57 15.65
N ASP A 74 18.04 -21.06 16.89
CA ASP A 74 17.88 -22.49 17.18
C ASP A 74 16.55 -23.02 16.63
N THR A 75 15.47 -22.24 16.77
CA THR A 75 14.14 -22.59 16.24
C THR A 75 14.15 -22.60 14.72
N TRP A 76 14.70 -21.55 14.09
CA TRP A 76 14.84 -21.46 12.64
C TRP A 76 15.61 -22.68 12.07
N ASP A 77 16.75 -23.01 12.67
CA ASP A 77 17.61 -24.12 12.26
C ASP A 77 16.94 -25.47 12.48
N LEU A 78 16.26 -25.64 13.62
CA LEU A 78 15.53 -26.86 13.94
C LEU A 78 14.39 -27.09 12.95
N VAL A 79 13.59 -26.07 12.63
CA VAL A 79 12.51 -26.17 11.63
C VAL A 79 13.09 -26.49 10.26
N SER A 80 14.12 -25.76 9.83
CA SER A 80 14.77 -25.98 8.53
C SER A 80 15.34 -27.40 8.40
N ARG A 81 15.95 -27.92 9.47
CA ARG A 81 16.60 -29.24 9.50
C ARG A 81 15.63 -30.41 9.70
N GLU A 82 14.60 -30.26 10.53
CA GLU A 82 13.74 -31.38 10.93
C GLU A 82 12.38 -31.42 10.23
N TYR A 83 11.90 -30.31 9.66
CA TYR A 83 10.58 -30.31 9.03
C TYR A 83 10.50 -31.31 7.86
N VAL A 84 9.43 -32.11 7.85
CA VAL A 84 9.31 -33.32 7.01
C VAL A 84 9.24 -33.00 5.52
N ASP A 85 8.60 -31.89 5.13
CA ASP A 85 8.51 -31.46 3.73
C ASP A 85 9.51 -30.34 3.42
N LYS A 86 10.70 -30.73 2.96
CA LYS A 86 11.76 -29.79 2.60
C LYS A 86 11.39 -28.83 1.48
N LYS A 87 10.42 -29.17 0.63
CA LYS A 87 10.01 -28.29 -0.48
C LYS A 87 9.17 -27.12 -0.01
N ALA A 88 8.55 -27.23 1.17
CA ALA A 88 7.78 -26.14 1.77
C ALA A 88 8.66 -25.14 2.55
N ILE A 89 9.94 -25.46 2.79
CA ILE A 89 10.86 -24.53 3.47
C ILE A 89 11.27 -23.43 2.48
N ASP A 90 10.77 -22.23 2.77
CA ASP A 90 11.06 -21.01 2.03
C ASP A 90 11.58 -19.97 3.05
N SER A 91 12.89 -19.74 3.02
CA SER A 91 13.56 -18.82 3.95
C SER A 91 13.00 -17.40 3.86
N THR A 92 12.55 -16.94 2.69
CA THR A 92 11.98 -15.61 2.54
C THR A 92 10.60 -15.54 3.21
N LYS A 93 9.76 -16.55 3.02
CA LYS A 93 8.46 -16.63 3.71
C LYS A 93 8.62 -16.76 5.22
N MET A 94 9.56 -17.56 5.70
CA MET A 94 9.84 -17.69 7.14
C MET A 94 10.32 -16.36 7.73
N PHE A 95 11.20 -15.63 7.04
CA PHE A 95 11.72 -14.34 7.48
C PHE A 95 10.61 -13.30 7.60
N TYR A 96 9.79 -13.14 6.56
CA TYR A 96 8.66 -12.22 6.62
C TYR A 96 7.58 -12.66 7.60
N GLY A 97 7.36 -13.97 7.77
CA GLY A 97 6.47 -14.52 8.78
C GLY A 97 6.92 -14.18 10.21
N ALA A 98 8.22 -14.26 10.49
CA ALA A 98 8.77 -13.87 11.78
C ALA A 98 8.59 -12.37 12.08
N ILE A 99 8.90 -11.50 11.11
CA ILE A 99 8.70 -10.05 11.26
C ILE A 99 7.21 -9.73 11.45
N LYS A 100 6.36 -10.34 10.63
CA LYS A 100 4.90 -10.16 10.73
C LYS A 100 4.39 -10.57 12.11
N GLY A 101 4.77 -11.74 12.61
CA GLY A 101 4.38 -12.21 13.95
C GLY A 101 4.88 -11.29 15.08
N MET A 102 6.10 -10.74 14.95
CA MET A 102 6.62 -9.74 15.90
C MET A 102 5.76 -8.47 15.92
N VAL A 103 5.35 -7.96 14.76
CA VAL A 103 4.51 -6.76 14.66
C VAL A 103 3.10 -7.04 15.16
N GLU A 104 2.51 -8.19 14.81
CA GLU A 104 1.19 -8.62 15.30
C GLU A 104 1.15 -8.80 16.83
N ALA A 105 2.29 -9.16 17.45
CA ALA A 105 2.39 -9.28 18.91
C ALA A 105 2.15 -7.98 19.68
N VAL A 106 2.16 -6.81 19.01
CA VAL A 106 1.74 -5.52 19.59
C VAL A 106 0.26 -5.54 19.98
N GLY A 107 -0.56 -6.40 19.37
CA GLY A 107 -1.99 -6.54 19.65
C GLY A 107 -2.86 -5.43 19.05
N ASP A 108 -2.26 -4.50 18.32
CA ASP A 108 -2.96 -3.49 17.54
C ASP A 108 -3.22 -4.00 16.11
N PRO A 109 -4.48 -4.21 15.69
CA PRO A 109 -4.81 -4.72 14.36
C PRO A 109 -4.43 -3.77 13.22
N TYR A 110 -4.09 -2.51 13.52
CA TYR A 110 -3.66 -1.53 12.54
C TYR A 110 -2.14 -1.49 12.41
N THR A 111 -1.37 -1.96 13.38
CA THR A 111 0.08 -2.01 13.27
C THR A 111 0.48 -3.27 12.51
N VAL A 112 0.93 -3.10 11.27
CA VAL A 112 1.14 -4.21 10.32
C VAL A 112 2.44 -4.07 9.53
N PHE A 113 3.14 -5.19 9.37
CA PHE A 113 4.24 -5.31 8.41
C PHE A 113 3.71 -5.68 7.03
N LEU A 114 4.21 -5.02 6.00
CA LEU A 114 3.85 -5.24 4.62
C LEU A 114 5.04 -5.84 3.85
N PRO A 115 4.97 -7.13 3.47
CA PRO A 115 5.88 -7.71 2.50
C PRO A 115 5.82 -6.96 1.15
N PRO A 116 6.78 -7.16 0.23
CA PRO A 116 6.92 -6.31 -0.95
C PRO A 116 5.67 -6.24 -1.84
N GLU A 117 4.99 -7.37 -2.04
CA GLU A 117 3.76 -7.41 -2.83
C GLU A 117 2.61 -6.65 -2.15
N SER A 118 2.44 -6.82 -0.84
CA SER A 118 1.43 -6.10 -0.06
C SER A 118 1.72 -4.59 -0.04
N GLN A 119 2.98 -4.20 0.17
CA GLN A 119 3.40 -2.80 0.15
C GLN A 119 3.14 -2.16 -1.22
N LYS A 120 3.48 -2.86 -2.30
CA LYS A 120 3.18 -2.42 -3.67
C LYS A 120 1.68 -2.24 -3.88
N SER A 121 0.87 -3.21 -3.48
CA SER A 121 -0.60 -3.13 -3.60
C SER A 121 -1.18 -1.94 -2.83
N THR A 122 -0.73 -1.71 -1.59
CA THR A 122 -1.17 -0.57 -0.77
C THR A 122 -0.83 0.76 -1.44
N LYS A 123 0.38 0.90 -2.00
CA LYS A 123 0.79 2.10 -2.74
C LYS A 123 -0.05 2.33 -3.98
N GLU A 124 -0.30 1.28 -4.78
CA GLU A 124 -1.16 1.38 -5.97
C GLU A 124 -2.59 1.81 -5.62
N GLU A 125 -3.14 1.29 -4.53
CA GLU A 125 -4.47 1.65 -4.04
C GLU A 125 -4.56 3.13 -3.63
N LEU A 126 -3.58 3.63 -2.87
CA LEU A 126 -3.52 5.03 -2.44
C LEU A 126 -3.15 5.99 -3.58
N GLY A 127 -2.33 5.54 -4.54
CA GLY A 127 -2.03 6.30 -5.76
C GLY A 127 -3.24 6.44 -6.70
N GLY A 128 -4.29 5.65 -6.49
CA GLY A 128 -5.47 5.65 -7.36
C GLY A 128 -5.16 5.18 -8.78
N SER A 129 -4.06 4.46 -8.96
CA SER A 129 -3.71 3.83 -10.22
C SER A 129 -2.88 2.57 -10.03
N PHE A 130 -3.15 1.59 -10.87
CA PHE A 130 -2.44 0.31 -10.89
C PHE A 130 -2.24 -0.14 -12.34
N GLU A 131 -1.35 -1.10 -12.56
CA GLU A 131 -1.12 -1.66 -13.89
C GLU A 131 -1.94 -2.95 -14.07
N GLY A 132 -2.71 -3.01 -15.16
CA GLY A 132 -3.61 -4.12 -15.43
C GLY A 132 -4.50 -3.84 -16.64
N VAL A 133 -5.66 -4.48 -16.69
CA VAL A 133 -6.56 -4.39 -17.86
C VAL A 133 -7.88 -3.67 -17.59
N GLY A 134 -8.15 -3.31 -16.33
CA GLY A 134 -9.34 -2.53 -15.95
C GLY A 134 -10.62 -3.35 -15.81
N LEU A 135 -10.58 -4.45 -15.05
CA LEU A 135 -11.75 -5.28 -14.74
C LEU A 135 -12.08 -5.25 -13.25
N GLN A 136 -13.37 -5.14 -12.93
CA GLN A 136 -13.91 -5.52 -11.63
C GLN A 136 -14.33 -6.99 -11.68
N LEU A 137 -13.78 -7.79 -10.78
CA LEU A 137 -14.00 -9.23 -10.71
C LEU A 137 -14.87 -9.59 -9.51
N GLY A 138 -15.56 -10.71 -9.64
CA GLY A 138 -16.34 -11.31 -8.56
C GLY A 138 -16.66 -12.75 -8.90
N PHE A 139 -17.56 -13.32 -8.11
CA PHE A 139 -18.13 -14.63 -8.40
C PHE A 139 -19.60 -14.48 -8.78
N ASN A 140 -20.04 -15.22 -9.79
CA ASN A 140 -21.46 -15.33 -10.10
C ASN A 140 -22.20 -16.15 -9.02
N LYS A 141 -23.52 -16.30 -9.15
CA LYS A 141 -24.36 -17.08 -8.20
C LYS A 141 -23.92 -18.55 -8.05
N GLU A 142 -23.23 -19.09 -9.05
CA GLU A 142 -22.71 -20.46 -9.09
C GLU A 142 -21.23 -20.55 -8.65
N LYS A 143 -20.69 -19.47 -8.06
CA LYS A 143 -19.32 -19.36 -7.58
C LYS A 143 -18.24 -19.49 -8.68
N ARG A 144 -18.57 -19.17 -9.93
CA ARG A 144 -17.61 -19.08 -11.04
C ARG A 144 -17.05 -17.68 -11.16
N LEU A 145 -15.75 -17.57 -11.46
CA LEU A 145 -15.07 -16.30 -11.64
C LEU A 145 -15.72 -15.53 -12.79
N ALA A 146 -16.18 -14.32 -12.52
CA ALA A 146 -16.96 -13.52 -13.45
C ALA A 146 -16.53 -12.05 -13.43
N VAL A 147 -16.73 -11.39 -14.56
CA VAL A 147 -16.61 -9.95 -14.69
C VAL A 147 -17.86 -9.30 -14.12
N ILE A 148 -17.67 -8.47 -13.09
CA ILE A 148 -18.74 -7.62 -12.57
C ILE A 148 -18.94 -6.43 -13.52
N ALA A 149 -17.87 -5.73 -13.86
CA ALA A 149 -17.90 -4.66 -14.85
C ALA A 149 -16.49 -4.37 -15.39
N PRO A 150 -16.36 -4.04 -16.68
CA PRO A 150 -15.17 -3.35 -17.19
C PRO A 150 -15.16 -1.90 -16.71
N LEU A 151 -13.98 -1.35 -16.44
CA LEU A 151 -13.81 0.07 -16.15
C LEU A 151 -13.79 0.86 -17.45
N SER A 152 -14.56 1.94 -17.55
CA SER A 152 -14.69 2.67 -18.82
C SER A 152 -13.35 3.23 -19.34
N GLY A 153 -13.13 3.13 -20.65
CA GLY A 153 -11.94 3.62 -21.34
C GLY A 153 -10.67 2.76 -21.17
N THR A 154 -10.75 1.66 -20.41
CA THR A 154 -9.63 0.75 -20.15
C THR A 154 -9.46 -0.30 -21.26
N PRO A 155 -8.33 -1.06 -21.28
CA PRO A 155 -8.13 -2.13 -22.26
C PRO A 155 -9.27 -3.14 -22.32
N ALA A 156 -9.82 -3.56 -21.17
CA ALA A 156 -10.92 -4.51 -21.11
C ALA A 156 -12.23 -3.95 -21.70
N ASP A 157 -12.56 -2.69 -21.43
CA ASP A 157 -13.72 -2.00 -22.00
C ASP A 157 -13.60 -1.91 -23.53
N LYS A 158 -12.43 -1.49 -24.03
CA LYS A 158 -12.14 -1.41 -25.47
C LYS A 158 -12.17 -2.76 -26.18
N ALA A 159 -11.85 -3.84 -25.47
CA ALA A 159 -11.92 -5.20 -25.98
C ALA A 159 -13.34 -5.79 -25.99
N GLY A 160 -14.34 -5.04 -25.53
CA GLY A 160 -15.74 -5.45 -25.51
C GLY A 160 -16.01 -6.58 -24.54
N ILE A 161 -15.28 -6.63 -23.42
CA ILE A 161 -15.61 -7.51 -22.29
C ILE A 161 -16.85 -6.94 -21.61
N LYS A 162 -17.81 -7.80 -21.26
CA LYS A 162 -19.11 -7.40 -20.73
C LYS A 162 -19.30 -7.81 -19.27
N PRO A 163 -20.12 -7.07 -18.50
CA PRO A 163 -20.67 -7.59 -17.25
C PRO A 163 -21.28 -8.98 -17.45
N GLY A 164 -20.96 -9.91 -16.57
CA GLY A 164 -21.43 -11.30 -16.64
C GLY A 164 -20.53 -12.26 -17.41
N ASP A 165 -19.49 -11.78 -18.13
CA ASP A 165 -18.51 -12.66 -18.77
C ASP A 165 -17.84 -13.55 -17.72
N LEU A 166 -17.90 -14.87 -17.92
CA LEU A 166 -17.19 -15.85 -17.10
C LEU A 166 -15.76 -15.95 -17.61
N ILE A 167 -14.79 -15.80 -16.70
CA ILE A 167 -13.37 -16.01 -17.01
C ILE A 167 -13.09 -17.48 -16.75
N LEU A 168 -12.83 -18.25 -17.80
CA LEU A 168 -12.56 -19.69 -17.74
C LEU A 168 -11.07 -19.98 -17.58
N LYS A 169 -10.21 -19.18 -18.24
CA LYS A 169 -8.75 -19.26 -18.10
C LYS A 169 -8.11 -17.89 -18.07
N ILE A 170 -6.99 -17.81 -17.36
CA ILE A 170 -6.07 -16.67 -17.38
C ILE A 170 -4.72 -17.20 -17.88
N ASN A 171 -4.32 -16.76 -19.06
CA ASN A 171 -3.26 -17.37 -19.86
C ASN A 171 -3.53 -18.86 -20.07
N THR A 172 -2.65 -19.73 -19.56
CA THR A 172 -2.77 -21.19 -19.66
C THR A 172 -3.43 -21.85 -18.45
N THR A 173 -3.81 -21.08 -17.43
CA THR A 173 -4.30 -21.62 -16.14
C THR A 173 -5.81 -21.52 -16.05
N ASP A 174 -6.47 -22.64 -15.72
CA ASP A 174 -7.92 -22.67 -15.45
C ASP A 174 -8.28 -21.85 -14.21
N SER A 175 -9.40 -21.11 -14.30
CA SER A 175 -9.92 -20.30 -13.20
C SER A 175 -10.76 -21.10 -12.19
N ILE A 176 -10.95 -22.40 -12.43
CA ILE A 176 -11.74 -23.28 -11.55
C ILE A 176 -11.07 -23.31 -10.17
N ASN A 177 -11.85 -23.00 -9.13
CA ASN A 177 -11.40 -22.88 -7.74
C ASN A 177 -10.33 -21.81 -7.48
N MET A 178 -10.04 -20.94 -8.46
CA MET A 178 -9.12 -19.82 -8.28
C MET A 178 -9.74 -18.79 -7.33
N SER A 179 -8.95 -18.29 -6.38
CA SER A 179 -9.39 -17.22 -5.50
C SER A 179 -9.40 -15.88 -6.24
N LEU A 180 -10.23 -14.92 -5.79
CA LEU A 180 -10.21 -13.56 -6.36
C LEU A 180 -8.82 -12.91 -6.29
N PRO A 181 -8.09 -12.97 -5.16
CA PRO A 181 -6.71 -12.45 -5.10
C PRO A 181 -5.78 -13.07 -6.14
N ASP A 182 -5.83 -14.38 -6.34
CA ASP A 182 -4.98 -15.06 -7.32
C ASP A 182 -5.31 -14.59 -8.74
N ALA A 183 -6.61 -14.52 -9.09
CA ALA A 183 -7.05 -14.02 -10.38
C ALA A 183 -6.58 -12.58 -10.63
N VAL A 184 -6.72 -11.71 -9.62
CA VAL A 184 -6.24 -10.32 -9.68
C VAL A 184 -4.74 -10.26 -9.90
N ASN A 185 -3.95 -11.05 -9.17
CA ASN A 185 -2.50 -11.10 -9.29
C ASN A 185 -2.05 -11.57 -10.68
N MET A 186 -2.75 -12.53 -11.28
CA MET A 186 -2.44 -13.02 -12.63
C MET A 186 -2.85 -12.04 -13.74
N ILE A 187 -3.94 -11.30 -13.54
CA ILE A 187 -4.44 -10.31 -14.50
C ILE A 187 -3.65 -9.02 -14.44
N ARG A 188 -3.20 -8.60 -13.25
CA ARG A 188 -2.24 -7.49 -13.10
C ARG A 188 -0.87 -7.88 -13.64
N GLY A 189 -0.04 -6.88 -13.88
CA GLY A 189 1.29 -7.07 -14.44
C GLY A 189 1.79 -5.79 -15.10
N VAL A 190 3.04 -5.84 -15.54
CA VAL A 190 3.75 -4.65 -16.03
C VAL A 190 3.04 -4.04 -17.24
N LYS A 191 2.92 -2.72 -17.29
CA LYS A 191 2.40 -1.99 -18.45
C LYS A 191 3.05 -2.45 -19.76
N GLY A 192 2.24 -2.64 -20.79
CA GLY A 192 2.67 -3.09 -22.12
C GLY A 192 2.81 -4.61 -22.26
N SER A 193 2.82 -5.37 -21.16
CA SER A 193 2.72 -6.83 -21.22
C SER A 193 1.30 -7.28 -21.57
N GLN A 194 1.15 -8.55 -21.99
CA GLN A 194 -0.14 -9.11 -22.39
C GLN A 194 -0.67 -10.14 -21.38
N VAL A 195 -1.99 -10.27 -21.34
CA VAL A 195 -2.71 -11.36 -20.67
C VAL A 195 -3.81 -11.86 -21.59
N ASP A 196 -3.93 -13.18 -21.69
CA ASP A 196 -5.00 -13.83 -22.43
C ASP A 196 -6.10 -14.25 -21.47
N LEU A 197 -7.33 -13.86 -21.75
CA LEU A 197 -8.51 -14.32 -21.01
C LEU A 197 -9.37 -15.18 -21.92
N GLU A 198 -9.55 -16.45 -21.57
CA GLU A 198 -10.58 -17.28 -22.18
C GLU A 198 -11.91 -16.99 -21.48
N ILE A 199 -12.87 -16.42 -22.20
CA ILE A 199 -14.13 -15.97 -21.65
C ILE A 199 -15.35 -16.63 -22.31
N TYR A 200 -16.43 -16.70 -21.55
CA TYR A 200 -17.74 -17.16 -21.99
C TYR A 200 -18.81 -16.18 -21.52
N HIS A 201 -19.64 -15.69 -22.44
CA HIS A 201 -20.83 -14.91 -22.09
C HIS A 201 -22.07 -15.79 -22.12
N ASP A 202 -23.03 -15.51 -21.25
CA ASP A 202 -24.29 -16.24 -21.26
C ASP A 202 -25.04 -16.00 -22.59
N GLY A 203 -25.44 -17.08 -23.24
CA GLY A 203 -26.04 -17.06 -24.57
C GLY A 203 -25.06 -17.17 -25.75
N ASP A 204 -23.75 -17.24 -25.53
CA ASP A 204 -22.77 -17.51 -26.59
C ASP A 204 -22.63 -19.03 -26.86
N ASP A 205 -22.46 -19.42 -28.13
CA ASP A 205 -22.28 -20.85 -28.50
C ASP A 205 -20.88 -21.40 -28.16
N LYS A 206 -19.88 -20.53 -28.02
CA LYS A 206 -18.46 -20.89 -27.83
C LYS A 206 -17.74 -19.88 -26.93
N THR A 207 -16.68 -20.36 -26.31
CA THR A 207 -15.72 -19.49 -25.61
C THR A 207 -14.92 -18.66 -26.63
N ARG A 208 -14.41 -17.51 -26.20
CA ARG A 208 -13.47 -16.69 -27.00
C ARG A 208 -12.26 -16.32 -26.16
N VAL A 209 -11.10 -16.28 -26.79
CA VAL A 209 -9.87 -15.77 -26.18
C VAL A 209 -9.74 -14.28 -26.50
N VAL A 210 -9.52 -13.47 -25.48
CA VAL A 210 -9.28 -12.04 -25.60
C VAL A 210 -7.89 -11.73 -25.07
N THR A 211 -6.99 -11.32 -25.96
CA THR A 211 -5.66 -10.82 -25.58
C THR A 211 -5.75 -9.35 -25.22
N LEU A 212 -5.37 -9.02 -23.99
CA LEU A 212 -5.40 -7.66 -23.46
C LEU A 212 -3.97 -7.19 -23.20
N THR A 213 -3.66 -5.99 -23.69
CA THR A 213 -2.43 -5.29 -23.31
C THR A 213 -2.66 -4.54 -22.01
N ARG A 214 -1.84 -4.81 -20.99
CA ARG A 214 -1.91 -4.12 -19.71
C ARG A 214 -1.53 -2.65 -19.87
N ASP A 215 -2.25 -1.79 -19.17
CA ASP A 215 -1.99 -0.35 -19.14
C ASP A 215 -2.14 0.18 -17.70
N THR A 216 -1.79 1.44 -17.50
CA THR A 216 -2.07 2.17 -16.27
C THR A 216 -3.57 2.44 -16.17
N ILE A 217 -4.22 1.79 -15.22
CA ILE A 217 -5.63 1.97 -14.91
C ILE A 217 -5.76 3.06 -13.86
N ILE A 218 -6.55 4.09 -14.15
CA ILE A 218 -6.82 5.18 -13.21
C ILE A 218 -8.23 5.01 -12.68
N VAL A 219 -8.38 4.93 -11.36
CA VAL A 219 -9.69 4.87 -10.70
C VAL A 219 -9.89 6.18 -9.95
N LYS A 220 -10.83 7.00 -10.43
CA LYS A 220 -11.13 8.28 -9.80
C LYS A 220 -11.62 8.05 -8.37
N SER A 221 -11.13 8.85 -7.45
CA SER A 221 -11.57 8.87 -6.06
C SER A 221 -12.80 9.74 -5.85
N VAL A 222 -13.00 10.76 -6.70
CA VAL A 222 -14.12 11.70 -6.63
C VAL A 222 -15.04 11.58 -7.85
N GLU A 223 -16.33 11.44 -7.61
CA GLU A 223 -17.38 11.48 -8.62
C GLU A 223 -18.39 12.58 -8.28
N TYR A 224 -18.88 13.27 -9.31
CA TYR A 224 -19.90 14.32 -9.17
C TYR A 224 -21.15 13.98 -9.98
N GLN A 225 -22.32 14.19 -9.38
CA GLN A 225 -23.61 14.10 -10.05
C GLN A 225 -24.51 15.26 -9.62
N SER A 226 -25.28 15.80 -10.57
CA SER A 226 -26.38 16.71 -10.25
C SER A 226 -27.61 15.90 -9.85
N LYS A 227 -28.24 16.28 -8.73
CA LYS A 227 -29.49 15.70 -8.23
C LYS A 227 -30.52 16.81 -8.01
N THR A 228 -31.76 16.39 -7.79
CA THR A 228 -32.87 17.30 -7.49
C THR A 228 -33.65 16.74 -6.32
N THR A 229 -33.98 17.60 -5.35
CA THR A 229 -34.83 17.22 -4.21
C THR A 229 -36.27 17.00 -4.66
N PRO A 230 -37.12 16.35 -3.84
CA PRO A 230 -38.55 16.25 -4.12
C PRO A 230 -39.25 17.59 -4.42
N LEU A 231 -38.86 18.70 -3.77
CA LEU A 231 -39.40 20.05 -4.07
C LEU A 231 -38.68 20.80 -5.19
N GLY A 232 -37.76 20.15 -5.93
CA GLY A 232 -37.16 20.74 -7.13
C GLY A 232 -35.86 21.54 -6.89
N LYS A 233 -35.27 21.53 -5.69
CA LYS A 233 -33.99 22.20 -5.44
C LYS A 233 -32.84 21.44 -6.09
N LYS A 234 -31.91 22.15 -6.72
CA LYS A 234 -30.69 21.55 -7.29
C LYS A 234 -29.70 21.19 -6.19
N VAL A 235 -29.18 19.97 -6.21
CA VAL A 235 -28.22 19.46 -5.23
C VAL A 235 -27.01 18.88 -5.94
N GLY A 236 -25.80 19.24 -5.48
CA GLY A 236 -24.58 18.59 -5.93
C GLY A 236 -24.28 17.37 -5.07
N LEU A 237 -24.33 16.17 -5.65
CA LEU A 237 -23.85 14.95 -5.01
C LEU A 237 -22.38 14.75 -5.35
N ILE A 238 -21.51 14.79 -4.34
CA ILE A 238 -20.08 14.49 -4.48
C ILE A 238 -19.80 13.21 -3.71
N LYS A 239 -19.45 12.15 -4.44
CA LYS A 239 -19.04 10.87 -3.85
C LYS A 239 -17.53 10.81 -3.77
N LEU A 240 -17.02 10.53 -2.57
CA LEU A 240 -15.60 10.38 -2.31
C LEU A 240 -15.34 8.95 -1.82
N SER A 241 -14.62 8.16 -2.61
CA SER A 241 -14.38 6.74 -2.35
C SER A 241 -13.08 6.44 -1.60
N ARG A 242 -12.11 7.35 -1.62
CA ARG A 242 -10.82 7.26 -0.90
C ARG A 242 -10.17 8.63 -0.75
N PHE A 243 -9.20 8.73 0.15
CA PHE A 243 -8.30 9.89 0.26
C PHE A 243 -6.90 9.51 -0.26
N GLY A 244 -6.74 9.51 -1.58
CA GLY A 244 -5.52 9.13 -2.28
C GLY A 244 -4.72 10.32 -2.83
N GLU A 245 -3.63 10.03 -3.53
CA GLU A 245 -2.69 11.05 -4.04
C GLU A 245 -3.36 12.03 -5.02
N LYS A 246 -4.28 11.54 -5.86
CA LYS A 246 -4.97 12.33 -6.90
C LYS A 246 -6.22 13.04 -6.39
N THR A 247 -6.67 12.71 -5.18
CA THR A 247 -7.97 13.13 -4.65
C THR A 247 -8.13 14.64 -4.58
N SER A 248 -7.10 15.38 -4.16
CA SER A 248 -7.20 16.85 -4.05
C SER A 248 -7.47 17.52 -5.40
N GLY A 249 -6.87 17.02 -6.49
CA GLY A 249 -7.11 17.55 -7.84
C GLY A 249 -8.53 17.23 -8.32
N GLU A 250 -8.93 15.96 -8.20
CA GLU A 250 -10.28 15.50 -8.57
C GLU A 250 -11.38 16.21 -7.75
N TRP A 251 -11.10 16.53 -6.49
CA TRP A 251 -11.99 17.28 -5.62
C TRP A 251 -12.21 18.71 -6.11
N VAL A 252 -11.14 19.41 -6.51
CA VAL A 252 -11.23 20.78 -7.04
C VAL A 252 -12.07 20.81 -8.33
N GLU A 253 -11.92 19.81 -9.19
CA GLU A 253 -12.75 19.65 -10.40
C GLU A 253 -14.23 19.43 -10.03
N ALA A 254 -14.51 18.49 -9.12
CA ALA A 254 -15.87 18.18 -8.67
C ALA A 254 -16.58 19.38 -8.03
N VAL A 255 -15.89 20.12 -7.16
CA VAL A 255 -16.42 21.35 -6.55
C VAL A 255 -16.69 22.42 -7.60
N SER A 256 -15.81 22.57 -8.60
CA SER A 256 -16.01 23.55 -9.67
C SER A 256 -17.23 23.21 -10.54
N MET A 257 -17.41 21.91 -10.87
CA MET A 257 -18.61 21.43 -11.57
C MET A 257 -19.89 21.61 -10.75
N ALA A 258 -19.82 21.33 -9.44
CA ALA A 258 -20.95 21.53 -8.53
C ALA A 258 -21.38 23.00 -8.51
N LEU A 259 -20.45 23.93 -8.29
CA LEU A 259 -20.71 25.37 -8.23
C LEU A 259 -21.23 25.94 -9.56
N ALA A 260 -20.75 25.44 -10.70
CA ALA A 260 -21.29 25.82 -12.02
C ALA A 260 -22.78 25.47 -12.17
N GLY A 261 -23.26 24.44 -11.45
CA GLY A 261 -24.68 24.08 -11.38
C GLY A 261 -25.54 24.99 -10.49
N ASN A 262 -24.91 25.92 -9.75
CA ASN A 262 -25.52 26.77 -8.72
C ASN A 262 -26.40 25.95 -7.73
N PRO A 263 -25.77 25.05 -6.96
CA PRO A 263 -26.51 24.10 -6.14
C PRO A 263 -27.05 24.81 -4.91
N ALA A 264 -28.29 24.49 -4.52
CA ALA A 264 -28.87 24.95 -3.28
C ALA A 264 -28.23 24.25 -2.07
N ALA A 265 -27.68 23.05 -2.26
CA ALA A 265 -27.04 22.25 -1.23
C ALA A 265 -26.08 21.21 -1.83
N ILE A 266 -25.25 20.62 -0.98
CA ILE A 266 -24.34 19.51 -1.30
C ILE A 266 -24.71 18.27 -0.49
N VAL A 267 -24.66 17.10 -1.13
CA VAL A 267 -24.58 15.82 -0.43
C VAL A 267 -23.16 15.29 -0.63
N LEU A 268 -22.43 15.11 0.48
CA LEU A 268 -21.12 14.48 0.50
C LEU A 268 -21.29 13.00 0.84
N ASP A 269 -21.05 12.12 -0.11
CA ASP A 269 -21.17 10.68 0.10
C ASP A 269 -19.81 10.07 0.46
N LEU A 270 -19.66 9.66 1.74
CA LEU A 270 -18.49 8.99 2.30
C LEU A 270 -18.74 7.51 2.58
N ARG A 271 -19.85 6.94 2.09
CA ARG A 271 -20.18 5.53 2.29
C ARG A 271 -19.16 4.64 1.60
N ASN A 272 -18.75 3.57 2.27
CA ASN A 272 -17.74 2.63 1.79
C ASN A 272 -16.38 3.26 1.47
N ASN A 273 -16.06 4.39 2.08
CA ASN A 273 -14.76 5.02 1.97
C ASN A 273 -13.90 4.69 3.21
N PRO A 274 -12.88 3.81 3.08
CA PRO A 274 -12.04 3.37 4.19
C PRO A 274 -11.06 4.44 4.70
N GLY A 275 -11.05 5.62 4.08
CA GLY A 275 -10.19 6.73 4.40
C GLY A 275 -9.00 6.85 3.46
N GLY A 276 -7.82 7.12 4.02
CA GLY A 276 -6.58 7.38 3.29
C GLY A 276 -5.77 8.45 4.00
N PHE A 277 -5.13 9.35 3.25
CA PHE A 277 -4.21 10.34 3.81
C PHE A 277 -4.91 11.38 4.72
N LEU A 278 -4.31 11.62 5.89
CA LEU A 278 -4.74 12.64 6.85
C LEU A 278 -4.80 14.04 6.23
N ASP A 279 -3.78 14.42 5.45
CA ASP A 279 -3.73 15.71 4.78
C ASP A 279 -4.89 15.89 3.79
N GLY A 280 -5.33 14.80 3.16
CA GLY A 280 -6.52 14.79 2.32
C GLY A 280 -7.79 15.08 3.13
N ALA A 281 -7.91 14.51 4.34
CA ALA A 281 -9.02 14.79 5.25
C ALA A 281 -9.04 16.27 5.67
N VAL A 282 -7.89 16.84 6.02
CA VAL A 282 -7.77 18.26 6.37
C VAL A 282 -8.11 19.15 5.17
N PHE A 283 -7.60 18.83 3.98
CA PHE A 283 -7.86 19.57 2.75
C PHE A 283 -9.35 19.59 2.38
N ILE A 284 -10.02 18.44 2.45
CA ILE A 284 -11.44 18.30 2.14
C ILE A 284 -12.32 18.92 3.24
N GLY A 285 -12.00 18.69 4.52
CA GLY A 285 -12.72 19.32 5.63
C GLY A 285 -12.67 20.86 5.57
N SER A 286 -11.52 21.40 5.16
CA SER A 286 -11.33 22.84 4.94
C SER A 286 -12.16 23.42 3.78
N GLU A 287 -12.79 22.60 2.94
CA GLU A 287 -13.72 23.07 1.91
C GLU A 287 -15.03 23.62 2.51
N PHE A 288 -15.41 23.12 3.70
CA PHE A 288 -16.69 23.37 4.34
C PHE A 288 -16.57 24.19 5.64
N ILE A 289 -15.39 24.19 6.27
CA ILE A 289 -15.15 24.83 7.57
C ILE A 289 -14.28 26.08 7.37
N SER A 290 -14.72 27.20 7.93
CA SER A 290 -14.07 28.51 7.74
C SER A 290 -12.88 28.77 8.66
N SER A 291 -12.87 28.17 9.86
CA SER A 291 -11.81 28.36 10.86
C SER A 291 -11.86 27.26 11.92
N GLY A 292 -10.77 27.10 12.67
CA GLY A 292 -10.65 26.11 13.73
C GLY A 292 -9.87 24.86 13.32
N ASP A 293 -9.92 23.85 14.18
CA ASP A 293 -9.29 22.55 13.96
C ASP A 293 -10.24 21.62 13.20
N ILE A 294 -9.73 20.91 12.20
CA ILE A 294 -10.43 19.80 11.53
C ILE A 294 -10.31 18.53 12.39
N VAL A 295 -9.14 18.31 12.96
CA VAL A 295 -8.83 17.11 13.74
C VAL A 295 -7.73 17.43 14.76
N LEU A 296 -7.77 16.78 15.91
CA LEU A 296 -6.73 16.84 16.92
C LEU A 296 -5.98 15.51 16.94
N GLN A 297 -4.66 15.54 16.93
CA GLN A 297 -3.81 14.39 17.17
C GLN A 297 -3.37 14.38 18.63
N GLU A 298 -3.46 13.22 19.30
CA GLU A 298 -2.98 13.02 20.67
C GLU A 298 -1.92 11.90 20.69
N ASN A 299 -0.69 12.22 21.09
CA ASN A 299 0.41 11.25 21.14
C ASN A 299 0.39 10.42 22.44
N ALA A 300 1.34 9.48 22.58
CA ALA A 300 1.44 8.62 23.76
C ALA A 300 1.71 9.38 25.08
N ALA A 301 2.29 10.59 25.01
CA ALA A 301 2.50 11.46 26.18
C ALA A 301 1.24 12.28 26.54
N GLY A 302 0.16 12.16 25.76
CA GLY A 302 -1.07 12.94 25.93
C GLY A 302 -1.00 14.36 25.37
N GLU A 303 0.07 14.70 24.64
CA GLU A 303 0.22 16.00 24.00
C GLU A 303 -0.70 16.08 22.78
N ARG A 304 -1.39 17.22 22.64
CA ARG A 304 -2.36 17.44 21.57
C ARG A 304 -1.88 18.46 20.55
N GLN A 305 -1.96 18.08 19.27
CA GLN A 305 -1.70 18.95 18.14
C GLN A 305 -2.96 19.08 17.28
N GLY A 306 -3.39 20.32 17.00
CA GLY A 306 -4.51 20.59 16.12
C GLY A 306 -4.09 20.75 14.66
N TYR A 307 -4.78 20.06 13.75
CA TYR A 307 -4.67 20.27 12.32
C TYR A 307 -5.78 21.23 11.88
N LYS A 308 -5.38 22.46 11.59
CA LYS A 308 -6.29 23.58 11.31
C LYS A 308 -6.79 23.59 9.88
N VAL A 309 -7.89 24.31 9.67
CA VAL A 309 -8.31 24.73 8.32
C VAL A 309 -7.12 25.35 7.59
N ASN A 310 -6.77 24.77 6.43
CA ASN A 310 -5.54 25.11 5.70
C ASN A 310 -5.79 25.78 4.35
N ARG A 311 -7.05 26.11 4.03
CA ARG A 311 -7.43 26.78 2.78
C ARG A 311 -8.76 27.50 2.90
N VAL A 312 -9.03 28.37 1.92
CA VAL A 312 -10.34 29.02 1.77
C VAL A 312 -11.28 28.05 1.04
N GLY A 313 -12.26 27.53 1.77
CA GLY A 313 -13.30 26.65 1.25
C GLY A 313 -14.38 27.41 0.47
N LYS A 314 -14.74 26.89 -0.70
CA LYS A 314 -15.80 27.41 -1.58
C LYS A 314 -17.19 26.94 -1.18
N LEU A 315 -17.29 25.90 -0.35
CA LEU A 315 -18.56 25.32 0.11
C LEU A 315 -18.95 25.77 1.53
N THR A 316 -18.20 26.69 2.13
CA THR A 316 -18.40 27.15 3.53
C THR A 316 -19.78 27.71 3.85
N ASN A 317 -20.48 28.26 2.86
CA ASN A 317 -21.82 28.86 2.99
C ASN A 317 -22.93 28.04 2.30
N ILE A 318 -22.61 26.85 1.78
CA ILE A 318 -23.58 25.98 1.10
C ILE A 318 -24.02 24.88 2.09
N PRO A 319 -25.34 24.69 2.32
CA PRO A 319 -25.83 23.61 3.16
C PRO A 319 -25.29 22.24 2.71
N VAL A 320 -24.90 21.40 3.68
CA VAL A 320 -24.34 20.08 3.41
C VAL A 320 -24.97 18.99 4.28
N ILE A 321 -25.24 17.84 3.66
CA ILE A 321 -25.53 16.57 4.33
C ILE A 321 -24.41 15.59 4.00
N VAL A 322 -23.99 14.79 4.97
CA VAL A 322 -22.95 13.77 4.78
C VAL A 322 -23.57 12.39 4.92
N LEU A 323 -23.37 11.52 3.92
CA LEU A 323 -23.77 10.11 4.00
C LEU A 323 -22.62 9.27 4.56
N ILE A 324 -22.91 8.44 5.57
CA ILE A 324 -21.94 7.52 6.18
C ILE A 324 -22.53 6.11 6.35
N ASN A 325 -21.65 5.12 6.42
CA ASN A 325 -22.00 3.75 6.80
C ASN A 325 -20.82 3.05 7.47
N LYS A 326 -20.96 1.76 7.78
CA LYS A 326 -19.90 0.95 8.40
C LYS A 326 -18.59 0.87 7.60
N GLY A 327 -18.61 1.18 6.30
CA GLY A 327 -17.43 1.25 5.47
C GLY A 327 -16.75 2.63 5.47
N SER A 328 -17.36 3.65 6.09
CA SER A 328 -16.75 4.95 6.33
C SER A 328 -15.76 4.84 7.50
N ALA A 329 -14.46 5.01 7.23
CA ALA A 329 -13.42 4.87 8.25
C ALA A 329 -12.34 5.97 8.18
N SER A 330 -11.62 6.19 9.28
CA SER A 330 -10.41 7.02 9.35
C SER A 330 -10.61 8.43 8.79
N ALA A 331 -9.92 8.83 7.71
CA ALA A 331 -10.07 10.13 7.05
C ALA A 331 -11.53 10.51 6.74
N SER A 332 -12.38 9.55 6.37
CA SER A 332 -13.81 9.76 6.17
C SER A 332 -14.50 10.19 7.48
N GLU A 333 -14.15 9.53 8.58
CA GLU A 333 -14.67 9.83 9.92
C GLU A 333 -14.10 11.15 10.45
N ILE A 334 -12.88 11.52 10.09
CA ILE A 334 -12.32 12.83 10.42
C ILE A 334 -13.16 13.94 9.78
N VAL A 335 -13.43 13.85 8.47
CA VAL A 335 -14.24 14.86 7.76
C VAL A 335 -15.67 14.88 8.31
N ALA A 336 -16.34 13.73 8.40
CA ALA A 336 -17.71 13.64 8.91
C ALA A 336 -17.80 14.14 10.36
N GLY A 337 -16.88 13.71 11.23
CA GLY A 337 -16.83 14.09 12.64
C GLY A 337 -16.58 15.58 12.82
N ALA A 338 -15.70 16.19 12.04
CA ALA A 338 -15.46 17.63 12.07
C ALA A 338 -16.72 18.42 11.67
N LEU A 339 -17.39 17.99 10.59
CA LEU A 339 -18.62 18.65 10.13
C LEU A 339 -19.77 18.49 11.12
N GLN A 340 -19.89 17.33 11.76
CA GLN A 340 -20.89 17.07 12.79
C GLN A 340 -20.62 17.91 14.06
N ASP A 341 -19.40 17.87 14.58
CA ASP A 341 -18.99 18.59 15.80
C ASP A 341 -19.20 20.10 15.67
N LEU A 342 -18.84 20.65 14.51
CA LEU A 342 -18.96 22.08 14.23
C LEU A 342 -20.37 22.47 13.73
N LYS A 343 -21.33 21.54 13.77
CA LYS A 343 -22.71 21.71 13.32
C LYS A 343 -22.82 22.26 11.89
N LYS A 344 -21.86 21.88 11.04
CA LYS A 344 -21.82 22.24 9.61
C LYS A 344 -22.64 21.29 8.76
N ALA A 345 -22.73 20.02 9.15
CA ALA A 345 -23.53 19.01 8.45
C ALA A 345 -24.24 18.10 9.44
N LYS A 346 -25.38 17.54 9.01
CA LYS A 346 -25.94 16.34 9.63
C LYS A 346 -25.38 15.11 8.94
N LEU A 347 -25.10 14.08 9.73
CA LEU A 347 -24.74 12.75 9.24
C LEU A 347 -26.01 11.91 9.05
N VAL A 348 -26.12 11.25 7.90
CA VAL A 348 -27.26 10.38 7.55
C VAL A 348 -26.74 9.00 7.16
N GLY A 349 -27.39 7.94 7.63
CA GLY A 349 -27.08 6.57 7.23
C GLY A 349 -26.89 5.63 8.42
N ASP A 350 -25.79 4.89 8.43
CA ASP A 350 -25.46 3.92 9.49
C ASP A 350 -24.18 4.33 10.24
N GLN A 351 -23.96 3.75 11.41
CA GLN A 351 -22.77 3.96 12.22
C GLN A 351 -21.49 3.71 11.41
N SER A 352 -20.50 4.59 11.56
CA SER A 352 -19.20 4.44 10.90
C SER A 352 -18.30 3.40 11.57
N PHE A 353 -17.15 3.12 10.97
CA PHE A 353 -16.29 2.00 11.36
C PHE A 353 -15.67 2.12 12.77
N GLY A 354 -15.20 3.30 13.16
CA GLY A 354 -14.55 3.55 14.44
C GLY A 354 -13.03 3.44 14.43
N LYS A 355 -12.34 3.87 13.36
CA LYS A 355 -10.87 3.86 13.32
C LYS A 355 -10.31 5.19 13.82
N GLY A 356 -10.23 5.33 15.14
CA GLY A 356 -9.75 6.53 15.85
C GLY A 356 -8.22 6.66 16.05
N THR A 357 -7.41 6.01 15.22
CA THR A 357 -5.93 6.01 15.34
C THR A 357 -5.27 6.53 14.07
N ILE A 358 -4.14 7.21 14.24
CA ILE A 358 -3.27 7.67 13.15
C ILE A 358 -2.17 6.63 12.98
N GLN A 359 -1.91 6.27 11.73
CA GLN A 359 -0.81 5.40 11.37
C GLN A 359 0.23 6.20 10.60
N GLU A 360 1.49 5.95 10.91
CA GLU A 360 2.60 6.31 10.05
C GLU A 360 2.95 5.12 9.17
N SER A 361 3.05 5.39 7.87
CA SER A 361 3.56 4.42 6.90
C SER A 361 5.04 4.72 6.65
N GLN A 362 5.89 3.72 6.85
CA GLN A 362 7.31 3.82 6.57
C GLN A 362 7.73 2.76 5.57
N GLU A 363 8.54 3.16 4.59
CA GLU A 363 9.18 2.23 3.68
C GLU A 363 10.39 1.61 4.35
N LEU A 364 10.51 0.30 4.21
CA LEU A 364 11.61 -0.50 4.74
C LEU A 364 12.40 -1.12 3.57
N PRO A 365 13.66 -1.56 3.80
CA PRO A 365 14.48 -2.16 2.76
C PRO A 365 13.80 -3.33 2.04
N GLY A 366 14.20 -3.56 0.78
CA GLY A 366 13.66 -4.67 -0.03
C GLY A 366 12.24 -4.43 -0.54
N GLY A 367 11.77 -3.18 -0.58
CA GLY A 367 10.42 -2.83 -1.03
C GLY A 367 9.32 -3.18 -0.03
N THR A 368 9.69 -3.45 1.22
CA THR A 368 8.75 -3.73 2.31
C THR A 368 8.24 -2.44 2.93
N GLY A 369 7.22 -2.52 3.77
CA GLY A 369 6.70 -1.39 4.52
C GLY A 369 6.23 -1.79 5.90
N ILE A 370 5.98 -0.78 6.72
CA ILE A 370 5.29 -0.95 7.99
C ILE A 370 4.31 0.19 8.18
N HIS A 371 3.11 -0.14 8.63
CA HIS A 371 2.16 0.83 9.17
C HIS A 371 2.19 0.69 10.68
N ILE A 372 2.46 1.78 11.39
CA ILE A 372 2.56 1.78 12.86
C ILE A 372 1.58 2.81 13.40
N THR A 373 0.75 2.43 14.36
CA THR A 373 -0.08 3.41 15.07
C THR A 373 0.79 4.24 16.01
N THR A 374 0.87 5.55 15.74
CA THR A 374 1.71 6.48 16.50
C THR A 374 0.92 7.46 17.35
N ALA A 375 -0.36 7.66 17.04
CA ALA A 375 -1.22 8.58 17.77
C ALA A 375 -2.71 8.21 17.70
N LYS A 376 -3.49 8.82 18.58
CA LYS A 376 -4.95 8.90 18.45
C LYS A 376 -5.29 10.12 17.62
N TRP A 377 -6.42 10.07 16.91
CA TRP A 377 -7.06 11.29 16.44
C TRP A 377 -8.40 11.49 17.17
N LEU A 378 -8.71 12.75 17.45
CA LEU A 378 -9.93 13.20 18.11
C LEU A 378 -10.65 14.18 17.19
N THR A 379 -11.97 14.19 17.27
CA THR A 379 -12.78 15.22 16.60
C THR A 379 -12.48 16.63 17.18
N PRO A 380 -12.94 17.73 16.56
CA PRO A 380 -12.70 19.08 17.07
C PRO A 380 -13.17 19.31 18.52
N LEU A 381 -14.21 18.61 18.99
CA LEU A 381 -14.66 18.62 20.39
C LEU A 381 -13.92 17.63 21.30
N GLY A 382 -12.88 16.96 20.79
CA GLY A 382 -12.06 16.02 21.55
C GLY A 382 -12.67 14.63 21.71
N ARG A 383 -13.65 14.23 20.89
CA ARG A 383 -14.22 12.87 20.95
C ARG A 383 -13.23 11.87 20.36
N TRP A 384 -12.95 10.80 21.09
CA TRP A 384 -12.21 9.65 20.58
C TRP A 384 -13.19 8.57 20.15
N ILE A 385 -13.35 8.35 18.85
CA ILE A 385 -14.36 7.45 18.28
C ILE A 385 -13.84 6.03 18.03
N HIS A 386 -12.68 5.67 18.60
CA HIS A 386 -12.06 4.38 18.37
C HIS A 386 -12.92 3.22 18.89
N GLY A 387 -13.14 2.20 18.07
CA GLY A 387 -13.97 1.03 18.38
C GLY A 387 -15.48 1.32 18.44
N THR A 388 -15.90 2.57 18.28
CA THR A 388 -17.31 2.98 18.36
C THR A 388 -17.81 3.62 17.07
N GLY A 389 -17.01 4.43 16.38
CA GLY A 389 -17.47 5.15 15.20
C GLY A 389 -18.34 6.37 15.53
N LEU A 390 -18.68 7.09 14.48
CA LEU A 390 -19.65 8.19 14.49
C LEU A 390 -21.06 7.62 14.40
N THR A 391 -21.92 8.05 15.32
CA THR A 391 -23.36 7.83 15.21
C THR A 391 -23.95 8.88 14.27
N PRO A 392 -24.74 8.48 13.25
CA PRO A 392 -25.40 9.45 12.38
C PRO A 392 -26.50 10.22 13.13
N ASP A 393 -26.72 11.48 12.76
CA ASP A 393 -27.81 12.31 13.29
C ASP A 393 -29.18 11.81 12.83
N VAL A 394 -29.23 11.16 11.66
CA VAL A 394 -30.42 10.48 11.13
C VAL A 394 -30.06 9.06 10.71
N VAL A 395 -30.49 8.08 11.50
CA VAL A 395 -30.25 6.67 11.22
C VAL A 395 -31.17 6.19 10.10
N VAL A 396 -30.58 5.67 9.03
CA VAL A 396 -31.26 5.00 7.91
C VAL A 396 -30.45 3.77 7.54
N VAL A 397 -30.96 2.59 7.90
CA VAL A 397 -30.33 1.31 7.57
C VAL A 397 -30.84 0.86 6.20
N LEU A 398 -29.93 0.48 5.30
CA LEU A 398 -30.30 -0.09 4.00
C LEU A 398 -30.98 -1.45 4.23
N GLY A 399 -32.18 -1.62 3.68
CA GLY A 399 -32.86 -2.92 3.64
C GLY A 399 -32.31 -3.84 2.53
N ASP A 400 -32.83 -5.05 2.43
CA ASP A 400 -32.39 -6.05 1.42
C ASP A 400 -32.69 -5.63 -0.03
N ASP A 401 -33.60 -4.67 -0.24
CA ASP A 401 -33.90 -4.12 -1.55
C ASP A 401 -32.88 -3.04 -1.95
N GLN A 402 -31.87 -3.45 -2.72
CA GLN A 402 -30.82 -2.58 -3.25
C GLN A 402 -31.26 -1.72 -4.46
N THR A 403 -32.53 -1.78 -4.88
CA THR A 403 -32.98 -1.04 -6.07
C THR A 403 -33.21 0.46 -5.81
N LYS A 404 -33.32 0.87 -4.54
CA LYS A 404 -33.47 2.28 -4.13
C LYS A 404 -32.46 2.67 -3.05
N ASP A 405 -31.85 3.84 -3.22
CA ASP A 405 -30.91 4.39 -2.24
C ASP A 405 -31.66 5.20 -1.18
N ALA A 406 -32.24 4.50 -0.21
CA ALA A 406 -33.04 5.12 0.86
C ALA A 406 -32.26 6.17 1.69
N GLN A 407 -30.94 6.02 1.81
CA GLN A 407 -30.10 6.99 2.53
C GLN A 407 -29.94 8.29 1.73
N LEU A 408 -29.71 8.18 0.42
CA LEU A 408 -29.66 9.35 -0.46
C LEU A 408 -31.01 10.04 -0.54
N ASP A 409 -32.10 9.27 -0.72
CA ASP A 409 -33.46 9.81 -0.74
C ASP A 409 -33.74 10.60 0.54
N LYS A 410 -33.37 10.04 1.71
CA LYS A 410 -33.55 10.74 2.97
C LYS A 410 -32.71 12.01 3.07
N ALA A 411 -31.47 12.01 2.58
CA ALA A 411 -30.64 13.21 2.55
C ALA A 411 -31.25 14.30 1.66
N LEU A 412 -31.82 13.94 0.51
CA LEU A 412 -32.50 14.88 -0.39
C LEU A 412 -33.77 15.47 0.26
N GLU A 413 -34.56 14.66 0.97
CA GLU A 413 -35.71 15.14 1.75
C GLU A 413 -35.30 16.14 2.85
N LEU A 414 -34.16 15.93 3.52
CA LEU A 414 -33.68 16.81 4.59
C LEU A 414 -33.17 18.17 4.09
N LEU A 415 -32.98 18.31 2.77
CA LEU A 415 -32.53 19.54 2.10
C LEU A 415 -33.69 20.39 1.55
N ASP A 416 -34.89 19.85 1.55
CA ASP A 416 -36.14 20.59 1.33
C ASP A 416 -36.51 21.42 2.56
#